data_AF-A0A9K3PC58-F1
#
_entry.id   AF-A0A9K3PC58-F1
#
_cell.length_a   1.000
_cell.length_b   1.000
_cell.length_c   1.000
_cell.angle_alpha   90.00
_cell.angle_beta   90.00
_cell.angle_gamma   90.00
#
_symmetry.space_group_name_H-M   'P 1'
#
loop_
_entity.id
_entity.type
_entity.pdbx_description
1 polymer ?
#
loop_
_entity_poly.entity_id
_entity_poly.type
_entity_poly.pdbx_seq_one_letter_code
_entity_poly.pdbx_strand_id
1 'polypeptide(L)'
;MIRRFGWKRVTISLILAVLTVLSFFVPWNSTSLSTSSLRFVDIEASTGVSLLLPPPNVTIYNVIGPDKNRHCARPCHPAIRNRLVYTCLHPAGLLDRQELMDNLLELASFLCATLEFPTPSQSFHPMHNHQRTVDQSLDWSDFFEYSLVQMDESHKPQREEFSANQANPSLSLVKTVKVVMDPSFYLPWNKKPHCRRPRAAPDRNRTTYGLHILSKSREEVLNDFDTVRRFSFSESNTEKPFLWEMPTNFYSFHKELRAHLRAIPPKRTDLGAACIPWSRSGHYARRAFPPLIESLISDIWDAVMKKTTSGINGNVEPVTTPTKSNLSSTPKHQPILGFLHVRRGDTIEECDTSITKLRSYLSCSFSNMTFPKILTASSEWADNPGEKSVLSVTLLIGTNDEDPIYIQELQSMVRELSLSATFDGRTVDLQIEAIDMESLIWDHLQSEVQSGRLSSAYLNNLHVFQILEHIMNRLVNFKLVQRRFRYCNDCDPIVIRSARLPE
;
A
#
# COMPACT_ATOMS: atom_id res chain seq x y z
N MET A 1 49.22 -22.82 -39.92
CA MET A 1 48.27 -23.38 -38.94
C MET A 1 46.95 -22.62 -39.05
N ILE A 2 46.17 -22.89 -40.12
CA ILE A 2 44.86 -22.25 -40.42
C ILE A 2 44.06 -23.28 -41.25
N ARG A 3 42.86 -23.68 -40.79
CA ARG A 3 41.78 -24.45 -41.49
C ARG A 3 40.75 -24.86 -40.41
N ARG A 4 39.42 -24.74 -40.52
CA ARG A 4 38.47 -24.79 -41.64
C ARG A 4 37.19 -23.99 -41.32
N PHE A 5 36.66 -23.29 -42.33
CA PHE A 5 35.26 -22.89 -42.50
C PHE A 5 34.50 -24.00 -43.27
N GLY A 6 33.21 -24.18 -43.01
CA GLY A 6 32.33 -25.09 -43.75
C GLY A 6 30.92 -24.52 -43.94
N TRP A 7 30.61 -24.16 -45.18
CA TRP A 7 29.29 -23.79 -45.72
C TRP A 7 28.53 -25.01 -46.26
N LYS A 8 27.18 -25.04 -46.13
CA LYS A 8 26.21 -25.65 -47.08
C LYS A 8 24.83 -24.93 -46.94
N ARG A 9 24.41 -24.10 -47.92
CA ARG A 9 23.32 -24.28 -48.95
C ARG A 9 21.94 -24.67 -48.34
N VAL A 10 20.82 -23.94 -48.44
CA VAL A 10 20.06 -23.20 -49.49
C VAL A 10 19.52 -24.06 -50.65
N THR A 11 18.19 -24.27 -50.66
CA THR A 11 17.22 -24.44 -51.78
C THR A 11 15.84 -24.68 -51.11
N ILE A 12 14.84 -23.79 -51.06
CA ILE A 12 14.00 -23.08 -52.06
C ILE A 12 13.00 -23.98 -52.83
N SER A 13 11.71 -23.69 -52.57
CA SER A 13 10.50 -23.81 -53.40
C SER A 13 9.83 -25.18 -53.65
N LEU A 14 8.65 -25.39 -53.05
CA LEU A 14 7.35 -25.58 -53.74
C LEU A 14 6.25 -25.88 -52.70
N ILE A 15 4.99 -25.60 -53.03
CA ILE A 15 3.75 -25.84 -52.25
C ILE A 15 3.29 -24.62 -51.43
N LEU A 16 2.95 -23.59 -52.20
CA LEU A 16 1.97 -22.56 -51.86
C LEU A 16 1.01 -22.54 -53.06
N ALA A 17 -0.12 -23.25 -52.97
CA ALA A 17 -1.31 -23.12 -53.81
C ALA A 17 -2.23 -24.31 -53.54
N VAL A 18 -3.54 -24.07 -53.61
CA VAL A 18 -4.66 -25.01 -53.40
C VAL A 18 -5.28 -24.86 -52.00
N LEU A 19 -6.35 -24.04 -52.00
CA LEU A 19 -7.48 -23.98 -51.04
C LEU A 19 -7.57 -22.77 -50.10
N THR A 20 -7.46 -21.58 -50.69
CA THR A 20 -8.41 -20.50 -50.42
C THR A 20 -9.30 -20.34 -51.65
N VAL A 21 -10.60 -20.60 -51.49
CA VAL A 21 -11.78 -20.15 -52.26
C VAL A 21 -12.80 -21.28 -52.23
N LEU A 22 -13.80 -21.15 -51.37
CA LEU A 22 -15.22 -21.37 -51.67
C LEU A 22 -16.03 -20.98 -50.44
N SER A 23 -16.41 -19.71 -50.41
CA SER A 23 -17.56 -19.21 -49.65
C SER A 23 -18.84 -19.70 -50.32
N PHE A 24 -19.89 -19.98 -49.53
CA PHE A 24 -21.33 -19.67 -49.74
C PHE A 24 -22.32 -20.78 -49.29
N PHE A 25 -23.35 -20.32 -48.54
CA PHE A 25 -24.65 -20.93 -48.13
C PHE A 25 -24.66 -21.94 -46.94
N VAL A 26 -24.99 -21.54 -45.68
CA VAL A 26 -26.34 -21.37 -45.02
C VAL A 26 -26.91 -22.70 -44.46
N PRO A 27 -27.78 -22.80 -43.40
CA PRO A 27 -28.20 -21.90 -42.31
C PRO A 27 -28.08 -22.47 -40.85
N TRP A 28 -28.18 -21.56 -39.88
CA TRP A 28 -29.10 -21.56 -38.72
C TRP A 28 -29.62 -22.91 -38.17
N ASN A 29 -29.25 -23.23 -36.93
CA ASN A 29 -30.22 -23.65 -35.92
C ASN A 29 -29.71 -23.41 -34.50
N SER A 30 -30.50 -22.60 -33.78
CA SER A 30 -30.38 -22.22 -32.39
C SER A 30 -31.06 -23.25 -31.49
N THR A 31 -30.34 -23.76 -30.49
CA THR A 31 -30.96 -24.26 -29.26
C THR A 31 -30.20 -23.75 -28.05
N SER A 32 -30.92 -22.93 -27.30
CA SER A 32 -30.63 -22.35 -26.00
C SER A 32 -30.28 -23.39 -24.94
N LEU A 33 -29.27 -23.10 -24.12
CA LEU A 33 -29.21 -23.60 -22.75
C LEU A 33 -28.84 -22.45 -21.81
N SER A 34 -29.84 -22.12 -21.01
CA SER A 34 -29.96 -21.12 -19.96
C SER A 34 -28.74 -21.00 -19.04
N THR A 35 -28.15 -19.82 -19.00
CA THR A 35 -27.28 -19.35 -17.92
C THR A 35 -28.12 -18.63 -16.86
N SER A 36 -28.10 -19.15 -15.64
CA SER A 36 -28.69 -18.49 -14.47
C SER A 36 -27.80 -17.29 -14.08
N SER A 37 -28.12 -16.11 -14.59
CA SER A 37 -27.48 -14.86 -14.19
C SER A 37 -27.96 -14.44 -12.80
N LEU A 38 -27.06 -14.55 -11.81
CA LEU A 38 -27.13 -13.78 -10.56
C LEU A 38 -26.90 -12.30 -10.93
N ARG A 39 -27.98 -11.53 -11.04
CA ARG A 39 -27.91 -10.07 -11.15
C ARG A 39 -27.61 -9.49 -9.77
N PHE A 40 -26.46 -8.86 -9.63
CA PHE A 40 -26.26 -7.85 -8.60
C PHE A 40 -27.04 -6.62 -9.05
N VAL A 41 -27.96 -6.16 -8.20
CA VAL A 41 -28.65 -4.89 -8.38
C VAL A 41 -27.72 -3.81 -7.82
N ASP A 42 -27.10 -3.05 -8.71
CA ASP A 42 -26.53 -1.75 -8.37
C ASP A 42 -27.68 -0.80 -8.05
N ILE A 43 -27.71 -0.31 -6.82
CA ILE A 43 -28.65 0.74 -6.40
C ILE A 43 -27.99 2.07 -6.77
N GLU A 44 -28.27 2.53 -7.99
CA GLU A 44 -28.08 3.94 -8.35
C GLU A 44 -29.13 4.79 -7.65
N ALA A 45 -28.65 5.77 -6.90
CA ALA A 45 -29.48 6.80 -6.30
C ALA A 45 -29.94 7.79 -7.38
N SER A 46 -31.17 7.67 -7.86
CA SER A 46 -32.06 8.82 -8.13
C SER A 46 -33.45 8.36 -8.59
N THR A 47 -34.41 9.26 -8.36
CA THR A 47 -35.85 9.24 -8.71
C THR A 47 -36.79 8.62 -7.67
N GLY A 48 -37.72 9.45 -7.23
CA GLY A 48 -38.65 9.19 -6.14
C GLY A 48 -39.61 8.06 -6.44
N VAL A 49 -39.68 7.11 -5.51
CA VAL A 49 -40.69 6.06 -5.47
C VAL A 49 -41.35 6.10 -4.10
N SER A 50 -42.68 6.18 -4.10
CA SER A 50 -43.53 6.15 -2.91
C SER A 50 -43.22 4.92 -2.04
N LEU A 51 -42.95 5.18 -0.76
CA LEU A 51 -42.76 4.16 0.28
C LEU A 51 -44.06 3.37 0.48
N LEU A 52 -44.11 2.14 -0.04
CA LEU A 52 -45.01 1.11 0.48
C LEU A 52 -44.44 0.63 1.82
N LEU A 53 -45.24 0.78 2.88
CA LEU A 53 -44.92 0.32 4.23
C LEU A 53 -44.64 -1.20 4.23
N PRO A 54 -43.61 -1.68 4.95
CA PRO A 54 -43.38 -3.10 5.10
C PRO A 54 -44.50 -3.74 5.94
N PRO A 55 -44.80 -5.04 5.72
CA PRO A 55 -45.85 -5.75 6.45
C PRO A 55 -45.57 -5.75 7.97
N PRO A 56 -46.61 -5.65 8.81
CA PRO A 56 -46.47 -5.75 10.25
C PRO A 56 -46.08 -7.20 10.56
N ASN A 57 -44.91 -7.40 11.18
CA ASN A 57 -44.34 -8.67 11.71
C ASN A 57 -42.98 -9.09 11.12
N VAL A 58 -42.15 -8.15 10.66
CA VAL A 58 -40.69 -8.38 10.58
C VAL A 58 -40.04 -7.67 11.75
N THR A 59 -39.65 -8.42 12.78
CA THR A 59 -38.75 -7.93 13.83
C THR A 59 -37.37 -7.75 13.22
N ILE A 60 -37.11 -6.57 12.68
CA ILE A 60 -35.75 -6.15 12.32
C ILE A 60 -35.02 -5.98 13.64
N TYR A 61 -34.13 -6.93 13.97
CA TYR A 61 -33.10 -6.65 14.97
C TYR A 61 -32.28 -5.52 14.38
N ASN A 62 -32.45 -4.31 14.91
CA ASN A 62 -31.45 -3.27 14.75
C ASN A 62 -30.14 -3.89 15.25
N VAL A 63 -29.27 -4.25 14.32
CA VAL A 63 -27.87 -4.49 14.62
C VAL A 63 -27.39 -3.17 15.18
N ILE A 64 -27.34 -3.08 16.52
CA ILE A 64 -26.75 -1.97 17.24
C ILE A 64 -25.39 -1.78 16.58
N GLY A 65 -25.21 -0.66 15.86
CA GLY A 65 -23.94 -0.34 15.23
C GLY A 65 -22.83 -0.49 16.27
N PRO A 66 -21.66 -1.01 15.91
CA PRO A 66 -20.59 -1.27 16.86
C PRO A 66 -20.38 0.00 17.69
N ASP A 67 -20.68 -0.12 18.97
CA ASP A 67 -20.44 0.92 19.95
C ASP A 67 -18.98 1.34 19.78
N LYS A 68 -18.73 2.62 19.45
CA LYS A 68 -17.36 3.11 19.16
C LYS A 68 -16.41 2.92 20.36
N ASN A 69 -16.96 2.59 21.53
CA ASN A 69 -16.24 2.30 22.76
C ASN A 69 -16.03 0.80 23.02
N ARG A 70 -16.54 -0.11 22.18
CA ARG A 70 -16.26 -1.54 22.32
C ARG A 70 -14.94 -1.88 21.66
N HIS A 71 -13.90 -1.82 22.48
CA HIS A 71 -12.57 -2.23 22.12
C HIS A 71 -12.44 -3.75 22.11
N CYS A 72 -11.90 -4.25 21.00
CA CYS A 72 -11.91 -5.66 20.66
C CYS A 72 -10.72 -6.47 21.19
N ALA A 73 -9.93 -5.90 22.09
CA ALA A 73 -8.72 -6.54 22.58
C ALA A 73 -9.03 -7.66 23.58
N ARG A 74 -8.57 -8.89 23.29
CA ARG A 74 -8.50 -9.96 24.29
C ARG A 74 -7.30 -9.68 25.21
N PRO A 75 -7.47 -9.63 26.54
CA PRO A 75 -6.34 -9.54 27.44
C PRO A 75 -5.51 -10.83 27.34
N CYS A 76 -4.22 -10.67 27.05
CA CYS A 76 -3.28 -11.79 26.96
C CYS A 76 -2.46 -11.88 28.24
N HIS A 77 -2.41 -13.06 28.83
CA HIS A 77 -1.60 -13.27 30.03
C HIS A 77 -0.10 -13.12 29.69
N PRO A 78 0.69 -12.30 30.43
CA PRO A 78 2.09 -12.02 30.09
C PRO A 78 3.02 -13.23 30.04
N ALA A 79 2.65 -14.32 30.73
CA ALA A 79 3.40 -15.58 30.72
C ALA A 79 3.14 -16.45 29.49
N ILE A 80 2.11 -16.17 28.68
CA ILE A 80 1.82 -16.95 27.47
C ILE A 80 2.98 -16.77 26.48
N ARG A 81 3.44 -17.88 25.91
CA ARG A 81 4.56 -17.95 24.94
C ARG A 81 4.12 -18.61 23.63
N ASN A 82 2.86 -18.44 23.25
CA ASN A 82 2.35 -18.98 21.99
C ASN A 82 3.11 -18.38 20.81
N ARG A 83 3.39 -19.18 19.79
CA ARG A 83 4.13 -18.76 18.59
C ARG A 83 3.32 -19.07 17.34
N LEU A 84 3.22 -18.07 16.47
CA LEU A 84 2.67 -18.16 15.13
C LEU A 84 3.82 -17.97 14.14
N VAL A 85 4.21 -19.00 13.42
CA VAL A 85 5.38 -18.96 12.51
C VAL A 85 4.89 -19.00 11.08
N TYR A 86 5.17 -17.94 10.32
CA TYR A 86 4.88 -17.89 8.89
C TYR A 86 6.15 -18.17 8.09
N THR A 87 6.11 -19.17 7.20
CA THR A 87 7.31 -19.62 6.45
C THR A 87 7.16 -19.56 4.93
N CYS A 88 6.04 -19.04 4.41
CA CYS A 88 5.79 -18.98 2.97
C CYS A 88 6.49 -17.77 2.30
N LEU A 89 7.58 -18.04 1.57
CA LEU A 89 8.41 -17.06 0.87
C LEU A 89 8.02 -16.87 -0.61
N HIS A 90 6.75 -16.62 -0.91
CA HIS A 90 6.38 -16.28 -2.30
C HIS A 90 6.99 -14.92 -2.70
N PRO A 91 7.37 -14.69 -3.97
CA PRO A 91 7.77 -13.36 -4.42
C PRO A 91 6.72 -12.29 -4.07
N ALA A 92 7.11 -11.20 -3.42
CA ALA A 92 6.20 -10.11 -3.05
C ALA A 92 6.95 -8.80 -2.79
N GLY A 93 6.29 -7.66 -3.01
CA GLY A 93 6.83 -6.32 -2.75
C GLY A 93 6.59 -5.86 -1.31
N LEU A 94 7.02 -4.63 -1.00
CA LEU A 94 6.89 -4.03 0.35
C LEU A 94 5.44 -4.00 0.85
N LEU A 95 4.50 -3.51 0.04
CA LEU A 95 3.09 -3.43 0.41
C LEU A 95 2.44 -4.79 0.61
N ASP A 96 2.75 -5.76 -0.24
CA ASP A 96 2.21 -7.11 -0.10
C ASP A 96 2.73 -7.78 1.17
N ARG A 97 3.96 -7.46 1.60
CA ARG A 97 4.50 -7.92 2.88
C ARG A 97 3.88 -7.20 4.06
N GLN A 98 3.69 -5.90 3.93
CA GLN A 98 3.00 -5.08 4.92
C GLN A 98 1.58 -5.59 5.16
N GLU A 99 0.76 -5.75 4.13
CA GLU A 99 -0.62 -6.26 4.26
C GLU A 99 -0.64 -7.65 4.89
N LEU A 100 0.27 -8.53 4.46
CA LEU A 100 0.40 -9.86 5.04
C LEU A 100 0.77 -9.82 6.53
N MET A 101 1.75 -8.99 6.91
CA MET A 101 2.15 -8.81 8.31
C MET A 101 1.02 -8.21 9.13
N ASP A 102 0.32 -7.19 8.64
CA ASP A 102 -0.84 -6.58 9.30
C ASP A 102 -1.89 -7.64 9.66
N ASN A 103 -2.30 -8.47 8.68
CA ASN A 103 -3.30 -9.52 8.90
C ASN A 103 -2.79 -10.64 9.83
N LEU A 104 -1.51 -11.02 9.72
CA LEU A 104 -0.92 -12.06 10.59
C LEU A 104 -0.72 -11.56 12.02
N LEU A 105 -0.37 -10.30 12.23
CA LEU A 105 -0.25 -9.67 13.55
C LEU A 105 -1.62 -9.58 14.23
N GLU A 106 -2.67 -9.26 13.48
CA GLU A 106 -4.05 -9.30 13.98
C GLU A 106 -4.45 -10.72 14.41
N LEU A 107 -4.11 -11.73 13.61
CA LEU A 107 -4.34 -13.14 13.96
C LEU A 107 -3.52 -13.57 15.20
N ALA A 108 -2.24 -13.18 15.27
CA ALA A 108 -1.38 -13.50 16.41
C ALA A 108 -1.90 -12.84 17.69
N SER A 109 -2.32 -11.57 17.61
CA SER A 109 -2.92 -10.83 18.72
C SER A 109 -4.19 -11.52 19.24
N PHE A 110 -5.08 -11.96 18.33
CA PHE A 110 -6.28 -12.72 18.69
C PHE A 110 -5.96 -14.04 19.42
N LEU A 111 -4.88 -14.71 19.02
CA LEU A 111 -4.43 -15.97 19.60
C LEU A 111 -3.49 -15.80 20.80
N CYS A 112 -3.25 -14.57 21.26
CA CYS A 112 -2.24 -14.25 22.27
C CYS A 112 -0.88 -14.88 21.95
N ALA A 113 -0.42 -14.72 20.71
CA ALA A 113 0.78 -15.33 20.18
C ALA A 113 1.76 -14.28 19.63
N THR A 114 3.05 -14.60 19.71
CA THR A 114 4.10 -13.87 19.01
C THR A 114 4.15 -14.32 17.56
N LEU A 115 4.11 -13.36 16.63
CA LEU A 115 4.34 -13.62 15.22
C LEU A 115 5.84 -13.73 14.94
N GLU A 116 6.23 -14.81 14.28
CA GLU A 116 7.54 -14.97 13.68
C GLU A 116 7.41 -14.94 12.17
N PHE A 117 8.12 -13.99 11.60
CA PHE A 117 8.05 -13.67 10.19
C PHE A 117 9.46 -13.72 9.60
N PRO A 118 9.64 -14.18 8.35
CA PRO A 118 10.96 -14.28 7.75
C PRO A 118 11.59 -12.90 7.58
N THR A 119 12.92 -12.82 7.64
CA THR A 119 13.65 -11.53 7.56
C THR A 119 13.33 -10.77 6.27
N PRO A 120 13.55 -9.45 6.18
CA PRO A 120 13.40 -8.70 4.93
C PRO A 120 14.15 -9.34 3.75
N SER A 121 15.40 -9.75 3.97
CA SER A 121 16.25 -10.43 2.98
C SER A 121 15.70 -11.77 2.48
N GLN A 122 14.87 -12.44 3.27
CA GLN A 122 14.18 -13.68 2.88
C GLN A 122 12.81 -13.40 2.27
N SER A 123 12.16 -12.34 2.71
CA SER A 123 10.78 -12.02 2.37
C SER A 123 10.65 -11.26 1.05
N PHE A 124 11.66 -10.51 0.63
CA PHE A 124 11.57 -9.72 -0.59
C PHE A 124 12.12 -10.44 -1.81
N HIS A 125 11.40 -10.28 -2.93
CA HIS A 125 11.91 -10.74 -4.21
C HIS A 125 12.88 -9.71 -4.79
N PRO A 126 14.04 -10.13 -5.35
CA PRO A 126 15.01 -9.21 -5.94
C PRO A 126 14.43 -8.30 -7.03
N MET A 127 13.42 -8.77 -7.77
CA MET A 127 12.73 -7.96 -8.80
C MET A 127 12.10 -6.67 -8.25
N HIS A 128 11.72 -6.61 -6.96
CA HIS A 128 11.20 -5.38 -6.37
C HIS A 128 12.31 -4.44 -5.85
N ASN A 129 13.58 -4.83 -6.03
CA ASN A 129 14.76 -4.11 -5.57
C ASN A 129 15.83 -4.06 -6.67
N HIS A 130 15.44 -3.73 -7.91
CA HIS A 130 16.34 -3.58 -9.07
C HIS A 130 17.21 -4.83 -9.31
N GLN A 131 16.62 -6.03 -9.16
CA GLN A 131 17.29 -7.33 -9.22
C GLN A 131 18.40 -7.55 -8.16
N ARG A 132 18.45 -6.70 -7.12
CA ARG A 132 19.39 -6.83 -5.99
C ARG A 132 18.72 -7.55 -4.83
N THR A 133 19.48 -8.39 -4.15
CA THR A 133 19.06 -8.95 -2.86
C THR A 133 19.02 -7.84 -1.80
N VAL A 134 18.03 -7.90 -0.91
CA VAL A 134 17.96 -7.01 0.24
C VAL A 134 19.05 -7.39 1.24
N ASP A 135 19.69 -6.38 1.82
CA ASP A 135 20.79 -6.56 2.77
C ASP A 135 20.32 -7.38 3.99
N GLN A 136 21.17 -8.32 4.46
CA GLN A 136 20.84 -9.20 5.58
C GLN A 136 20.87 -8.50 6.94
N SER A 137 21.49 -7.32 7.01
CA SER A 137 21.51 -6.48 8.21
C SER A 137 20.19 -5.75 8.48
N LEU A 138 19.30 -5.65 7.48
CA LEU A 138 18.00 -5.01 7.65
C LEU A 138 17.03 -5.90 8.43
N ASP A 139 16.31 -5.27 9.36
CA ASP A 139 15.19 -5.83 10.10
C ASP A 139 13.86 -5.20 9.66
N TRP A 140 12.75 -5.86 9.99
CA TRP A 140 11.42 -5.27 9.82
C TRP A 140 11.24 -3.94 10.55
N SER A 141 11.96 -3.70 11.65
CA SER A 141 11.95 -2.40 12.32
C SER A 141 12.51 -1.26 11.47
N ASP A 142 13.29 -1.53 10.42
CA ASP A 142 13.76 -0.51 9.48
C ASP A 142 12.64 -0.08 8.50
N PHE A 143 11.58 -0.88 8.36
CA PHE A 143 10.46 -0.61 7.45
C PHE A 143 9.17 -0.23 8.19
N PHE A 144 8.88 -0.88 9.31
CA PHE A 144 7.62 -0.74 10.00
C PHE A 144 7.84 -0.77 11.50
N GLU A 145 7.28 0.21 12.19
CA GLU A 145 7.13 0.15 13.63
C GLU A 145 5.72 -0.34 13.96
N TYR A 146 5.64 -1.49 14.63
CA TYR A 146 4.39 -2.05 15.12
C TYR A 146 4.29 -1.81 16.62
N SER A 147 3.34 -0.96 17.00
CA SER A 147 2.92 -0.81 18.38
C SER A 147 1.65 -1.62 18.62
N LEU A 148 1.66 -2.46 19.66
CA LEU A 148 0.42 -3.09 20.13
C LEU A 148 -0.38 -2.02 20.86
N VAL A 149 -1.64 -1.84 20.48
CA VAL A 149 -2.54 -0.96 21.20
C VAL A 149 -2.91 -1.66 22.51
N GLN A 150 -2.18 -1.35 23.59
CA GLN A 150 -2.61 -1.75 24.93
C GLN A 150 -3.86 -0.95 25.31
N MET A 151 -4.89 -1.67 25.69
CA MET A 151 -6.05 -1.08 26.35
C MET A 151 -5.69 -0.96 27.83
N ASP A 152 -5.83 0.23 28.41
CA ASP A 152 -5.90 0.31 29.86
C ASP A 152 -7.18 -0.37 30.37
N GLU A 153 -7.25 -0.68 31.67
CA GLU A 153 -8.45 -1.27 32.28
C GLU A 153 -9.71 -0.39 32.10
N SER A 154 -9.53 0.89 31.75
CA SER A 154 -10.60 1.85 31.50
C SER A 154 -11.14 1.85 30.06
N HIS A 155 -10.65 0.94 29.20
CA HIS A 155 -11.03 0.85 27.79
C HIS A 155 -10.79 2.16 27.02
N LYS A 156 -9.79 2.95 27.41
CA LYS A 156 -9.39 4.14 26.66
C LYS A 156 -8.08 3.84 25.92
N PRO A 157 -7.99 4.14 24.62
CA PRO A 157 -6.70 4.10 23.94
C PRO A 157 -5.84 5.24 24.51
N GLN A 158 -4.89 4.93 25.39
CA GLN A 158 -3.88 5.89 25.78
C GLN A 158 -2.81 5.96 24.69
N ARG A 159 -2.69 7.15 24.09
CA ARG A 159 -1.52 7.50 23.28
C ARG A 159 -0.44 7.91 24.29
N GLU A 160 0.39 6.98 24.73
CA GLU A 160 1.67 7.37 25.32
C GLU A 160 2.53 7.90 24.17
N GLU A 161 2.44 9.20 23.90
CA GLU A 161 3.47 9.92 23.15
C GLU A 161 4.76 9.80 23.94
N PHE A 162 5.62 8.86 23.54
CA PHE A 162 6.98 8.80 24.01
C PHE A 162 7.71 10.08 23.56
N SER A 163 7.71 11.09 24.42
CA SER A 163 8.71 12.15 24.37
C SER A 163 10.04 11.51 24.76
N ALA A 164 11.04 11.56 23.87
CA ALA A 164 12.33 10.89 23.99
C ALA A 164 13.20 11.29 25.20
N ASN A 165 12.67 12.04 26.17
CA ASN A 165 13.44 12.69 27.24
C ASN A 165 13.04 12.34 28.68
N GLN A 166 12.25 11.29 28.94
CA GLN A 166 12.00 10.84 30.33
C GLN A 166 12.40 9.39 30.57
N ALA A 167 13.57 9.24 31.20
CA ALA A 167 14.04 8.01 31.80
C ALA A 167 13.20 7.70 33.05
N ASN A 168 12.11 6.95 32.88
CA ASN A 168 11.39 6.33 34.00
C ASN A 168 11.44 4.79 33.84
N PRO A 169 12.17 4.05 34.70
CA PRO A 169 12.45 2.62 34.45
C PRO A 169 11.31 1.65 34.82
N SER A 170 10.13 2.14 35.22
CA SER A 170 9.16 1.32 35.98
C SER A 170 7.98 0.75 35.18
N LEU A 171 7.86 1.03 33.88
CA LEU A 171 6.77 0.56 33.02
C LEU A 171 7.32 0.05 31.68
N SER A 172 8.15 -0.99 31.73
CA SER A 172 8.82 -1.60 30.57
C SER A 172 7.99 -2.69 29.88
N LEU A 173 6.70 -2.44 29.65
CA LEU A 173 5.75 -3.45 29.16
C LEU A 173 5.02 -3.10 27.87
N VAL A 174 5.61 -2.26 27.03
CA VAL A 174 5.38 -2.33 25.57
C VAL A 174 6.71 -2.66 24.92
N LYS A 175 7.09 -3.95 25.00
CA LYS A 175 8.05 -4.47 24.03
C LYS A 175 7.38 -4.32 22.68
N THR A 176 7.98 -3.52 21.81
CA THR A 176 7.99 -3.69 20.35
C THR A 176 7.70 -5.15 20.04
N VAL A 177 6.78 -5.45 19.12
CA VAL A 177 6.63 -6.83 18.65
C VAL A 177 8.01 -7.28 18.18
N LYS A 178 8.71 -8.03 19.03
CA LYS A 178 10.01 -8.57 18.69
C LYS A 178 9.66 -9.71 17.75
N VAL A 179 9.68 -9.43 16.46
CA VAL A 179 9.73 -10.46 15.44
C VAL A 179 11.00 -11.24 15.75
N VAL A 180 10.85 -12.39 16.42
CA VAL A 180 12.00 -13.21 16.81
C VAL A 180 12.52 -13.84 15.53
N MET A 181 13.70 -13.37 15.10
CA MET A 181 14.38 -13.86 13.91
C MET A 181 15.31 -15.01 14.31
N ASP A 182 15.17 -16.17 13.67
CA ASP A 182 16.09 -17.30 13.82
C ASP A 182 16.91 -17.50 12.53
N PRO A 183 18.21 -17.16 12.52
CA PRO A 183 19.08 -17.32 11.36
C PRO A 183 19.42 -18.78 11.03
N SER A 184 19.19 -19.73 11.95
CA SER A 184 19.73 -21.09 11.86
C SER A 184 19.04 -22.00 10.83
N PHE A 185 18.02 -21.51 10.13
CA PHE A 185 17.14 -22.37 9.32
C PHE A 185 17.42 -22.45 7.81
N TYR A 186 18.29 -21.64 7.16
CA TYR A 186 18.19 -21.52 5.67
C TYR A 186 19.48 -21.43 4.82
N LEU A 187 19.34 -21.93 3.58
CA LEU A 187 20.34 -22.13 2.51
C LEU A 187 20.10 -21.16 1.31
N PRO A 188 21.10 -20.92 0.42
CA PRO A 188 21.05 -19.94 -0.67
C PRO A 188 20.02 -20.19 -1.80
N TRP A 189 19.60 -19.08 -2.42
CA TRP A 189 18.42 -18.81 -3.27
C TRP A 189 18.38 -19.41 -4.70
N ASN A 190 19.06 -20.53 -5.00
CA ASN A 190 19.29 -20.92 -6.40
C ASN A 190 18.28 -21.88 -7.05
N LYS A 191 17.08 -22.14 -6.48
CA LYS A 191 16.05 -23.01 -7.12
C LYS A 191 14.62 -22.51 -6.84
N LYS A 192 13.74 -22.64 -7.84
CA LYS A 192 12.31 -22.24 -7.92
C LYS A 192 11.58 -22.03 -6.56
N PRO A 193 10.73 -20.99 -6.43
CA PRO A 193 9.99 -20.67 -5.21
C PRO A 193 8.95 -21.75 -4.91
N HIS A 194 9.39 -22.80 -4.23
CA HIS A 194 8.50 -23.71 -3.55
C HIS A 194 8.47 -23.29 -2.08
N CYS A 195 7.27 -23.28 -1.48
CA CYS A 195 7.11 -23.30 -0.03
C CYS A 195 7.82 -24.56 0.47
N ARG A 196 9.14 -24.47 0.70
CA ARG A 196 9.94 -25.63 1.06
C ARG A 196 9.62 -25.92 2.51
N ARG A 197 9.38 -27.20 2.79
CA ARG A 197 9.35 -27.73 4.15
C ARG A 197 10.58 -27.19 4.88
N PRO A 198 10.44 -26.55 6.05
CA PRO A 198 11.55 -26.46 6.97
C PRO A 198 12.13 -27.87 7.07
N ARG A 199 13.44 -28.03 6.84
CA ARG A 199 14.06 -29.30 7.26
C ARG A 199 13.80 -29.35 8.75
N ALA A 200 13.01 -30.34 9.18
CA ALA A 200 12.86 -30.61 10.59
C ALA A 200 14.29 -30.70 11.15
N ALA A 201 14.70 -29.67 11.90
CA ALA A 201 15.88 -29.79 12.72
C ALA A 201 15.62 -31.05 13.56
N PRO A 202 16.56 -32.01 13.63
CA PRO A 202 16.40 -33.18 14.47
C PRO A 202 16.52 -32.71 15.92
N ASP A 203 15.51 -32.01 16.41
CA ASP A 203 15.44 -31.56 17.78
C ASP A 203 14.91 -32.74 18.60
N ARG A 204 15.86 -33.47 19.17
CA ARG A 204 15.60 -34.61 20.06
C ARG A 204 15.11 -34.18 21.45
N ASN A 205 14.90 -32.88 21.70
CA ASN A 205 14.25 -32.36 22.91
C ASN A 205 12.80 -31.94 22.65
N ARG A 206 11.98 -32.89 22.16
CA ARG A 206 10.51 -32.77 22.20
C ARG A 206 10.05 -32.59 23.66
N THR A 207 9.39 -31.46 23.99
CA THR A 207 8.19 -31.33 24.87
C THR A 207 7.97 -29.93 25.49
N THR A 208 8.55 -28.84 24.98
CA THR A 208 8.26 -27.49 25.52
C THR A 208 6.90 -26.91 25.13
N TYR A 209 6.26 -27.41 24.06
CA TYR A 209 4.94 -26.94 23.61
C TYR A 209 3.82 -27.91 23.98
N GLY A 210 2.69 -27.37 24.42
CA GLY A 210 1.47 -28.14 24.68
C GLY A 210 0.70 -28.50 23.41
N LEU A 211 0.93 -27.74 22.32
CA LEU A 211 0.34 -27.99 21.01
C LEU A 211 1.32 -27.57 19.92
N HIS A 212 1.59 -28.45 18.95
CA HIS A 212 2.38 -28.13 17.77
C HIS A 212 1.61 -28.53 16.52
N ILE A 213 1.29 -27.55 15.67
CA ILE A 213 0.53 -27.73 14.44
C ILE A 213 1.32 -27.20 13.25
N LEU A 214 1.30 -27.93 12.15
CA LEU A 214 1.89 -27.55 10.86
C LEU A 214 0.83 -27.66 9.76
N SER A 215 0.31 -26.52 9.30
CA SER A 215 -0.79 -26.44 8.32
C SER A 215 -0.26 -26.24 6.90
N LYS A 216 -0.17 -27.31 6.12
CA LYS A 216 0.51 -27.38 4.81
C LYS A 216 -0.38 -27.01 3.62
N SER A 217 -1.69 -26.94 3.86
CA SER A 217 -2.68 -26.61 2.85
C SER A 217 -3.66 -25.57 3.38
N ARG A 218 -4.39 -24.94 2.45
CA ARG A 218 -5.47 -24.01 2.76
C ARG A 218 -6.53 -24.66 3.64
N GLU A 219 -6.90 -25.91 3.35
CA GLU A 219 -7.90 -26.68 4.07
C GLU A 219 -7.43 -27.02 5.48
N GLU A 220 -6.15 -27.40 5.63
CA GLU A 220 -5.53 -27.63 6.94
C GLU A 220 -5.55 -26.37 7.79
N VAL A 221 -5.20 -25.19 7.25
CA VAL A 221 -5.20 -23.94 8.02
C VAL A 221 -6.58 -23.65 8.63
N LEU A 222 -7.65 -23.83 7.88
CA LEU A 222 -9.01 -23.58 8.36
C LEU A 222 -9.44 -24.59 9.44
N ASN A 223 -9.13 -25.87 9.24
CA ASN A 223 -9.44 -26.93 10.21
C ASN A 223 -8.63 -26.78 11.51
N ASP A 224 -7.35 -26.44 11.38
CA ASP A 224 -6.42 -26.29 12.49
C ASP A 224 -6.69 -25.02 13.29
N PHE A 225 -7.18 -23.96 12.64
CA PHE A 225 -7.49 -22.70 13.31
C PHE A 225 -8.42 -22.89 14.52
N ASP A 226 -9.47 -23.69 14.40
CA ASP A 226 -10.39 -23.92 15.53
C ASP A 226 -9.71 -24.67 16.69
N THR A 227 -8.77 -25.55 16.38
CA THR A 227 -7.98 -26.26 17.39
C THR A 227 -7.03 -25.30 18.10
N VAL A 228 -6.28 -24.50 17.34
CA VAL A 228 -5.37 -23.47 17.89
C VAL A 228 -6.15 -22.44 18.70
N ARG A 229 -7.31 -22.00 18.21
CA ARG A 229 -8.19 -21.07 18.92
C ARG A 229 -8.66 -21.66 20.24
N ARG A 230 -9.28 -22.84 20.25
CA ARG A 230 -9.75 -23.46 21.52
C ARG A 230 -8.60 -23.64 22.50
N PHE A 231 -7.43 -24.07 22.02
CA PHE A 231 -6.24 -24.20 22.84
C PHE A 231 -5.79 -22.85 23.41
N SER A 232 -5.69 -21.82 22.58
CA SER A 232 -5.31 -20.47 23.00
C SER A 232 -6.26 -19.90 24.06
N PHE A 233 -7.55 -20.25 24.01
CA PHE A 233 -8.58 -19.71 24.90
C PHE A 233 -8.76 -20.50 26.22
N SER A 234 -8.12 -21.67 26.36
CA SER A 234 -8.21 -22.44 27.60
C SER A 234 -7.38 -21.81 28.72
N GLU A 235 -7.98 -21.54 29.87
CA GLU A 235 -7.30 -20.99 31.07
C GLU A 235 -6.17 -21.91 31.58
N SER A 236 -6.28 -23.22 31.32
CA SER A 236 -5.30 -24.24 31.71
C SER A 236 -3.95 -24.17 30.98
N ASN A 237 -3.84 -23.34 29.93
CA ASN A 237 -2.72 -23.41 28.99
C ASN A 237 -1.64 -22.34 29.21
N THR A 238 -1.68 -21.62 30.33
CA THR A 238 -0.62 -20.66 30.69
C THR A 238 0.74 -21.35 30.88
N GLU A 239 0.77 -22.64 31.22
CA GLU A 239 2.01 -23.40 31.43
C GLU A 239 2.60 -24.01 30.15
N LYS A 240 1.80 -24.20 29.08
CA LYS A 240 2.23 -24.90 27.87
C LYS A 240 1.83 -24.13 26.60
N PRO A 241 2.77 -23.44 25.95
CA PRO A 241 2.46 -22.67 24.75
C PRO A 241 2.12 -23.56 23.55
N PHE A 242 1.44 -22.99 22.55
CA PHE A 242 1.35 -23.60 21.23
C PHE A 242 2.43 -23.07 20.27
N LEU A 243 2.76 -23.89 19.28
CA LEU A 243 3.52 -23.53 18.08
C LEU A 243 2.65 -23.84 16.84
N TRP A 244 2.30 -22.82 16.07
CA TRP A 244 1.54 -22.99 14.82
C TRP A 244 2.35 -22.51 13.62
N GLU A 245 2.76 -23.45 12.77
CA GLU A 245 3.52 -23.19 11.55
C GLU A 245 2.62 -23.15 10.31
N MET A 246 2.72 -22.08 9.53
CA MET A 246 1.94 -21.84 8.31
C MET A 246 2.86 -21.67 7.09
N PRO A 247 3.28 -22.75 6.42
CA PRO A 247 4.01 -22.70 5.14
C PRO A 247 3.09 -22.44 3.93
N THR A 248 1.80 -22.20 4.15
CA THR A 248 0.81 -21.98 3.08
C THR A 248 0.74 -20.49 2.71
N ASN A 249 0.51 -20.19 1.42
CA ASN A 249 0.28 -18.82 0.96
C ASN A 249 -0.97 -18.23 1.64
N PHE A 250 -0.77 -17.23 2.50
CA PHE A 250 -1.84 -16.55 3.24
C PHE A 250 -2.95 -16.02 2.34
N TYR A 251 -2.59 -15.46 1.18
CA TYR A 251 -3.55 -14.91 0.23
C TYR A 251 -4.56 -15.94 -0.28
N SER A 252 -4.20 -17.22 -0.28
CA SER A 252 -5.07 -18.31 -0.73
C SER A 252 -6.19 -18.67 0.26
N PHE A 253 -6.10 -18.25 1.53
CA PHE A 253 -7.07 -18.64 2.57
C PHE A 253 -7.57 -17.50 3.45
N HIS A 254 -6.97 -16.30 3.40
CA HIS A 254 -7.32 -15.21 4.31
C HIS A 254 -8.80 -14.80 4.23
N LYS A 255 -9.43 -14.87 3.04
CA LYS A 255 -10.85 -14.55 2.86
C LYS A 255 -11.75 -15.57 3.55
N GLU A 256 -11.39 -16.84 3.46
CA GLU A 256 -12.10 -17.96 4.06
C GLU A 256 -11.92 -17.97 5.57
N LEU A 257 -10.70 -17.72 6.05
CA LEU A 257 -10.45 -17.52 7.46
C LEU A 257 -11.29 -16.33 7.98
N ARG A 258 -11.54 -15.32 7.13
CA ARG A 258 -12.32 -14.12 7.49
C ARG A 258 -13.79 -14.43 7.57
N ALA A 259 -14.28 -15.20 6.60
CA ALA A 259 -15.64 -15.72 6.62
C ALA A 259 -15.85 -16.65 7.82
N HIS A 260 -14.89 -17.53 8.11
CA HIS A 260 -14.91 -18.46 9.25
C HIS A 260 -14.98 -17.70 10.58
N LEU A 261 -14.09 -16.72 10.78
CA LEU A 261 -14.11 -15.84 11.94
C LEU A 261 -15.45 -15.11 12.10
N ARG A 262 -16.03 -14.60 11.00
CA ARG A 262 -17.35 -13.94 10.98
C ARG A 262 -18.52 -14.86 11.28
N ALA A 263 -18.39 -16.15 10.97
CA ALA A 263 -19.42 -17.14 11.21
C ALA A 263 -19.46 -17.61 12.68
N ILE A 264 -18.43 -17.33 13.48
CA ILE A 264 -18.42 -17.70 14.91
C ILE A 264 -19.49 -16.88 15.63
N PRO A 265 -20.57 -17.51 16.14
CA PRO A 265 -21.61 -16.76 16.84
C PRO A 265 -21.02 -16.16 18.12
N PRO A 266 -21.31 -14.88 18.42
CA PRO A 266 -20.89 -14.28 19.68
C PRO A 266 -21.63 -15.01 20.81
N LYS A 267 -20.98 -15.97 21.45
CA LYS A 267 -21.54 -16.58 22.67
C LYS A 267 -21.52 -15.54 23.78
N ARG A 268 -22.65 -15.38 24.47
CA ARG A 268 -22.88 -14.36 25.52
C ARG A 268 -21.88 -14.42 26.70
N THR A 269 -21.20 -15.54 26.90
CA THR A 269 -20.25 -15.77 28.00
C THR A 269 -18.79 -15.55 27.60
N ASP A 270 -18.50 -15.49 26.30
CA ASP A 270 -17.15 -15.24 25.77
C ASP A 270 -17.10 -13.79 25.26
N LEU A 271 -17.14 -12.82 26.18
CA LEU A 271 -17.14 -11.38 25.84
C LEU A 271 -15.94 -10.96 24.95
N GLY A 272 -14.87 -11.76 24.90
CA GLY A 272 -13.74 -11.57 23.97
C GLY A 272 -13.93 -12.17 22.56
N ALA A 273 -14.92 -13.04 22.32
CA ALA A 273 -15.13 -13.69 21.03
C ALA A 273 -15.99 -12.87 20.03
N ALA A 274 -16.67 -11.82 20.49
CA ALA A 274 -17.51 -10.95 19.65
C ALA A 274 -16.71 -9.98 18.77
N CYS A 275 -15.38 -10.06 18.84
CA CYS A 275 -14.47 -9.08 18.31
C CYS A 275 -13.53 -9.75 17.32
N ILE A 276 -14.02 -9.89 16.11
CA ILE A 276 -13.25 -10.45 15.00
C ILE A 276 -12.19 -9.43 14.60
N PRO A 277 -10.90 -9.82 14.45
CA PRO A 277 -9.79 -8.89 14.31
C PRO A 277 -9.80 -7.97 13.07
N TRP A 278 -10.77 -8.12 12.19
CA TRP A 278 -10.74 -7.61 10.81
C TRP A 278 -11.84 -6.60 10.49
N SER A 279 -12.32 -5.88 11.51
CA SER A 279 -13.16 -4.70 11.29
C SER A 279 -12.27 -3.49 10.98
N ARG A 280 -12.67 -2.65 10.01
CA ARG A 280 -11.91 -1.46 9.53
C ARG A 280 -11.57 -0.43 10.63
N SER A 281 -12.04 -0.63 11.85
CA SER A 281 -11.92 0.28 13.00
C SER A 281 -11.14 -0.31 14.17
N GLY A 282 -10.63 -1.55 14.07
CA GLY A 282 -10.08 -2.30 15.21
C GLY A 282 -8.71 -2.93 14.94
N HIS A 283 -7.78 -2.20 14.34
CA HIS A 283 -6.40 -2.68 14.17
C HIS A 283 -5.74 -2.86 15.54
N TYR A 284 -5.23 -4.07 15.82
CA TYR A 284 -4.52 -4.40 17.07
C TYR A 284 -3.07 -3.91 17.05
N ALA A 285 -2.54 -3.74 15.85
CA ALA A 285 -1.23 -3.17 15.61
C ALA A 285 -1.43 -1.79 14.97
N ARG A 286 -0.92 -0.76 15.62
CA ARG A 286 -0.81 0.56 14.99
C ARG A 286 0.55 0.63 14.33
N ARG A 287 0.50 0.91 13.02
CA ARG A 287 1.68 1.12 12.20
C ARG A 287 2.18 2.56 12.35
N ALA A 288 3.46 2.70 12.63
CA ALA A 288 4.20 3.94 12.52
C ALA A 288 5.41 3.74 11.59
N PHE A 289 5.94 4.84 11.08
CA PHE A 289 7.21 4.81 10.37
C PHE A 289 8.35 4.95 11.38
N PRO A 290 9.49 4.29 11.15
CA PRO A 290 10.65 4.46 12.01
C PRO A 290 11.05 5.95 12.10
N PRO A 291 11.48 6.45 13.26
CA PRO A 291 11.87 7.86 13.43
C PRO A 291 12.91 8.35 12.41
N LEU A 292 13.82 7.46 12.01
CA LEU A 292 14.81 7.71 10.97
C LEU A 292 14.15 8.02 9.61
N ILE A 293 13.13 7.26 9.23
CA ILE A 293 12.39 7.46 7.99
C ILE A 293 11.60 8.77 8.04
N GLU A 294 10.97 9.10 9.17
CA GLU A 294 10.29 10.39 9.37
C GLU A 294 11.25 11.59 9.20
N SER A 295 12.47 11.49 9.74
CA SER A 295 13.51 12.51 9.55
C SER A 295 13.88 12.68 8.07
N LEU A 296 14.08 11.57 7.34
CA LEU A 296 14.41 11.61 5.92
C LEU A 296 13.26 12.22 5.10
N ILE A 297 12.01 11.91 5.44
CA ILE A 297 10.84 12.49 4.79
C ILE A 297 10.81 14.00 4.99
N SER A 298 11.15 14.50 6.19
CA SER A 298 11.23 15.94 6.45
C SER A 298 12.27 16.62 5.55
N ASP A 299 13.48 16.06 5.47
CA ASP A 299 14.57 16.62 4.66
C ASP A 299 14.22 16.61 3.15
N ILE A 300 13.62 15.52 2.67
CA ILE A 300 13.16 15.38 1.29
C ILE A 300 12.01 16.35 1.00
N TRP A 301 11.11 16.53 1.96
CA TRP A 301 10.00 17.48 1.83
C TRP A 301 10.50 18.92 1.71
N ASP A 302 11.49 19.31 2.51
CA ASP A 302 12.12 20.62 2.41
C ASP A 302 12.76 20.83 1.02
N ALA A 303 13.39 19.79 0.47
CA ALA A 303 13.92 19.83 -0.90
C ALA A 303 12.81 20.00 -1.96
N VAL A 304 11.69 19.29 -1.81
CA VAL A 304 10.49 19.45 -2.67
C VAL A 304 9.95 20.88 -2.59
N MET A 305 9.77 21.42 -1.39
CA MET A 305 9.25 22.77 -1.17
C MET A 305 10.19 23.85 -1.72
N LYS A 306 11.50 23.68 -1.54
CA LYS A 306 12.51 24.57 -2.12
C LYS A 306 12.46 24.56 -3.65
N LYS A 307 12.36 23.38 -4.27
CA LYS A 307 12.27 23.25 -5.74
C LYS A 307 10.97 23.84 -6.28
N THR A 308 9.86 23.59 -5.61
CA THR A 308 8.54 24.13 -5.96
C THR A 308 8.52 25.66 -5.90
N THR A 309 9.03 26.25 -4.82
CA THR A 309 9.04 27.71 -4.65
C THR A 309 10.05 28.41 -5.58
N SER A 310 11.17 27.75 -5.90
CA SER A 310 12.17 28.30 -6.83
C SER A 310 11.68 28.30 -8.27
N GLY A 311 10.97 27.24 -8.70
CA GLY A 311 10.39 27.17 -10.04
C GLY A 311 9.36 28.27 -10.31
N ILE A 312 8.54 28.61 -9.29
CA ILE A 312 7.54 29.67 -9.39
C ILE A 312 8.18 31.05 -9.59
N ASN A 313 9.30 31.33 -8.90
CA ASN A 313 9.94 32.65 -8.97
C ASN A 313 10.87 32.82 -10.18
N GLY A 314 11.32 31.74 -10.80
CA GLY A 314 12.33 31.76 -11.87
C GLY A 314 11.88 32.44 -13.17
N ASN A 315 10.57 32.63 -13.37
CA ASN A 315 10.01 33.25 -14.57
C ASN A 315 9.62 34.73 -14.39
N VAL A 316 9.79 35.29 -13.20
CA VAL A 316 9.59 36.72 -12.97
C VAL A 316 10.97 37.38 -13.02
N GLU A 317 11.31 38.01 -14.15
CA GLU A 317 12.53 38.81 -14.24
C GLU A 317 12.58 39.77 -13.03
N PRO A 318 13.70 39.85 -12.31
CA PRO A 318 13.82 40.72 -11.16
C PRO A 318 13.61 42.17 -11.62
N VAL A 319 12.42 42.71 -11.37
CA VAL A 319 12.10 44.11 -11.63
C VAL A 319 13.03 44.95 -10.76
N THR A 320 14.03 45.55 -11.38
CA THR A 320 15.18 46.20 -10.73
C THR A 320 14.87 47.59 -10.15
N THR A 321 13.60 47.95 -9.92
CA THR A 321 13.25 49.23 -9.30
C THR A 321 13.03 49.08 -7.80
N PRO A 322 13.94 49.60 -6.95
CA PRO A 322 13.82 49.55 -5.50
C PRO A 322 12.84 50.62 -5.02
N THR A 323 11.54 50.39 -5.20
CA THR A 323 10.53 51.25 -4.60
C THR A 323 10.18 50.70 -3.22
N LYS A 324 10.65 51.38 -2.17
CA LYS A 324 10.33 51.13 -0.75
C LYS A 324 8.81 51.30 -0.53
N SER A 325 8.03 50.28 -0.87
CA SER A 325 6.65 50.16 -0.41
C SER A 325 6.63 49.15 0.72
N ASN A 326 5.97 49.52 1.82
CA ASN A 326 5.66 48.64 2.93
C ASN A 326 4.69 47.57 2.44
N LEU A 327 5.20 46.58 1.72
CA LEU A 327 4.42 45.47 1.19
C LEU A 327 4.05 44.58 2.36
N SER A 328 2.80 44.71 2.78
CA SER A 328 2.07 43.69 3.52
C SER A 328 2.39 42.35 2.85
N SER A 329 3.03 41.44 3.58
CA SER A 329 3.31 40.09 3.13
C SER A 329 1.96 39.39 2.98
N THR A 330 1.29 39.62 1.85
CA THR A 330 0.10 38.88 1.49
C THR A 330 0.46 37.40 1.55
N PRO A 331 -0.40 36.58 2.15
CA PRO A 331 -0.10 35.17 2.35
C PRO A 331 0.16 34.54 1.00
N LYS A 332 1.43 34.20 0.73
CA LYS A 332 1.82 33.45 -0.47
C LYS A 332 0.94 32.22 -0.53
N HIS A 333 0.14 32.11 -1.57
CA HIS A 333 -0.66 30.93 -1.84
C HIS A 333 0.23 29.69 -1.72
N GLN A 334 -0.17 28.75 -0.87
CA GLN A 334 0.54 27.48 -0.78
C GLN A 334 0.41 26.76 -2.13
N PRO A 335 1.51 26.20 -2.67
CA PRO A 335 1.45 25.45 -3.91
C PRO A 335 0.52 24.26 -3.76
N ILE A 336 -0.25 23.94 -4.81
CA ILE A 336 -1.04 22.72 -4.85
C ILE A 336 -0.13 21.58 -5.26
N LEU A 337 0.01 20.58 -4.40
CA LEU A 337 0.89 19.44 -4.59
C LEU A 337 0.04 18.22 -4.96
N GLY A 338 0.23 17.71 -6.17
CA GLY A 338 -0.34 16.46 -6.62
C GLY A 338 0.70 15.35 -6.61
N PHE A 339 0.26 14.10 -6.50
CA PHE A 339 1.13 12.95 -6.75
C PHE A 339 0.62 12.16 -7.96
N LEU A 340 1.50 11.86 -8.92
CA LEU A 340 1.24 10.94 -10.03
C LEU A 340 2.07 9.67 -9.83
N HIS A 341 1.41 8.56 -9.54
CA HIS A 341 2.04 7.25 -9.46
C HIS A 341 1.74 6.44 -10.73
N VAL A 342 2.78 6.08 -11.48
CA VAL A 342 2.68 5.20 -12.66
C VAL A 342 3.34 3.86 -12.39
N ARG A 343 2.68 2.73 -12.74
CA ARG A 343 3.25 1.39 -12.51
C ARG A 343 3.36 0.58 -13.81
N ARG A 344 4.58 0.36 -14.32
CA ARG A 344 4.88 -0.27 -15.63
C ARG A 344 5.52 -1.68 -15.55
N GLY A 345 6.20 -2.02 -14.45
CA GLY A 345 7.23 -3.08 -14.43
C GLY A 345 6.90 -4.60 -14.32
N ASP A 346 5.67 -5.09 -14.06
CA ASP A 346 5.47 -6.56 -13.88
C ASP A 346 4.43 -7.18 -14.83
N THR A 347 3.68 -6.37 -15.57
CA THR A 347 2.65 -6.80 -16.54
C THR A 347 2.48 -5.69 -17.59
N ILE A 348 3.49 -5.51 -18.44
CA ILE A 348 3.59 -4.40 -19.44
C ILE A 348 2.35 -4.30 -20.34
N GLU A 349 1.57 -5.38 -20.47
CA GLU A 349 0.43 -5.46 -21.39
C GLU A 349 -0.95 -5.21 -20.74
N GLU A 350 -1.04 -5.00 -19.41
CA GLU A 350 -2.36 -4.92 -18.75
C GLU A 350 -2.99 -3.52 -18.74
N CYS A 351 -2.20 -2.48 -18.50
CA CYS A 351 -2.63 -1.09 -18.65
C CYS A 351 -1.65 -0.38 -19.58
N ASP A 352 -2.15 0.30 -20.60
CA ASP A 352 -1.34 1.14 -21.47
C ASP A 352 -0.86 2.37 -20.67
N THR A 353 0.42 2.36 -20.29
CA THR A 353 1.11 3.49 -19.65
C THR A 353 2.03 4.20 -20.62
N SER A 354 1.75 4.16 -21.93
CA SER A 354 2.46 4.98 -22.91
C SER A 354 2.27 6.47 -22.60
N ILE A 355 3.25 7.30 -22.99
CA ILE A 355 3.20 8.76 -22.80
C ILE A 355 1.92 9.36 -23.39
N THR A 356 1.47 8.86 -24.55
CA THR A 356 0.21 9.29 -25.19
C THR A 356 -1.02 8.97 -24.34
N LYS A 357 -1.08 7.77 -23.77
CA LYS A 357 -2.20 7.37 -22.91
C LYS A 357 -2.20 8.13 -21.59
N LEU A 358 -1.03 8.33 -20.99
CA LEU A 358 -0.87 9.12 -19.76
C LEU A 358 -1.23 10.61 -19.99
N ARG A 359 -0.87 11.19 -21.14
CA ARG A 359 -1.30 12.54 -21.53
C ARG A 359 -2.82 12.66 -21.55
N SER A 360 -3.48 11.69 -22.16
CA SER A 360 -4.96 11.63 -22.23
C SER A 360 -5.57 11.48 -20.84
N TYR A 361 -5.00 10.59 -20.02
CA TYR A 361 -5.43 10.34 -18.65
C TYR A 361 -5.33 11.59 -17.76
N LEU A 362 -4.19 12.28 -17.80
CA LEU A 362 -4.01 13.52 -17.04
C LEU A 362 -4.96 14.61 -17.53
N SER A 363 -5.11 14.78 -18.85
CA SER A 363 -6.01 15.78 -19.42
C SER A 363 -7.45 15.58 -18.95
N CYS A 364 -7.96 14.34 -18.96
CA CYS A 364 -9.30 14.04 -18.45
C CYS A 364 -9.39 14.16 -16.91
N SER A 365 -8.34 13.82 -16.17
CA SER A 365 -8.36 13.93 -14.70
C SER A 365 -8.40 15.39 -14.24
N PHE A 366 -7.64 16.27 -14.90
CA PHE A 366 -7.60 17.71 -14.58
C PHE A 366 -8.84 18.47 -15.08
N SER A 367 -9.47 18.07 -16.19
CA SER A 367 -10.74 18.68 -16.62
C SER A 367 -11.88 18.44 -15.62
N ASN A 368 -11.81 17.34 -14.87
CA ASN A 368 -12.76 16.97 -13.82
C ASN A 368 -12.32 17.42 -12.40
N MET A 369 -11.30 18.27 -12.30
CA MET A 369 -10.77 18.73 -11.03
C MET A 369 -11.78 19.62 -10.30
N THR A 370 -12.07 19.28 -9.04
CA THR A 370 -12.96 20.06 -8.19
C THR A 370 -12.17 20.68 -7.04
N PHE A 371 -12.38 21.98 -6.84
CA PHE A 371 -11.70 22.77 -5.82
C PHE A 371 -12.62 22.98 -4.61
N PRO A 372 -12.13 22.77 -3.37
CA PRO A 372 -12.83 23.15 -2.16
C PRO A 372 -13.08 24.67 -2.13
N LYS A 373 -14.23 25.08 -1.59
CA LYS A 373 -14.56 26.50 -1.33
C LYS A 373 -13.54 27.25 -0.44
N ILE A 374 -12.59 26.57 0.16
CA ILE A 374 -11.54 27.25 0.94
C ILE A 374 -10.57 28.00 0.01
N LEU A 375 -10.40 27.54 -1.23
CA LEU A 375 -9.59 28.23 -2.24
C LEU A 375 -10.33 29.40 -2.90
N THR A 376 -11.67 29.49 -2.79
CA THR A 376 -12.45 30.65 -3.29
C THR A 376 -12.29 31.90 -2.43
N ALA A 377 -11.74 31.80 -1.22
CA ALA A 377 -11.78 32.86 -0.23
C ALA A 377 -10.67 33.92 -0.36
N SER A 378 -9.69 33.75 -1.26
CA SER A 378 -8.78 34.85 -1.57
C SER A 378 -9.52 35.88 -2.41
N SER A 379 -9.98 36.95 -1.76
CA SER A 379 -10.67 38.08 -2.36
C SER A 379 -9.92 38.72 -3.53
N GLU A 380 -8.62 38.48 -3.67
CA GLU A 380 -7.79 39.01 -4.76
C GLU A 380 -8.23 38.57 -6.16
N TRP A 381 -8.92 37.44 -6.31
CA TRP A 381 -9.39 37.01 -7.64
C TRP A 381 -10.63 37.79 -8.11
N ALA A 382 -11.31 38.50 -7.21
CA ALA A 382 -12.54 39.23 -7.54
C ALA A 382 -12.27 40.58 -8.21
N ASP A 383 -11.11 41.19 -7.96
CA ASP A 383 -10.89 42.61 -8.28
C ASP A 383 -10.47 42.87 -9.75
N ASN A 384 -9.95 41.87 -10.46
CA ASN A 384 -9.50 42.00 -11.86
C ASN A 384 -10.12 40.95 -12.81
N PRO A 385 -11.36 41.14 -13.29
CA PRO A 385 -12.06 40.17 -14.15
C PRO A 385 -11.44 39.96 -15.55
N GLY A 386 -10.43 40.75 -15.94
CA GLY A 386 -9.71 40.62 -17.21
C GLY A 386 -8.35 39.92 -17.12
N GLU A 387 -7.85 39.65 -15.91
CA GLU A 387 -6.54 39.03 -15.72
C GLU A 387 -6.70 37.51 -15.69
N LYS A 388 -6.02 36.82 -16.62
CA LYS A 388 -5.99 35.36 -16.64
C LYS A 388 -5.34 34.87 -15.35
N SER A 389 -6.13 34.27 -14.46
CA SER A 389 -5.60 33.62 -13.28
C SER A 389 -4.83 32.37 -13.69
N VAL A 390 -3.56 32.32 -13.28
CA VAL A 390 -2.71 31.13 -13.44
C VAL A 390 -2.58 30.46 -12.08
N LEU A 391 -2.87 29.17 -12.03
CA LEU A 391 -2.73 28.37 -10.82
C LEU A 391 -1.54 27.42 -10.97
N SER A 392 -0.56 27.58 -10.08
CA SER A 392 0.61 26.71 -10.04
C SER A 392 0.30 25.39 -9.32
N VAL A 393 0.53 24.28 -10.02
CA VAL A 393 0.42 22.91 -9.49
C VAL A 393 1.79 22.24 -9.62
N THR A 394 2.25 21.56 -8.58
CA THR A 394 3.45 20.72 -8.69
C THR A 394 3.03 19.27 -8.59
N LEU A 395 3.35 18.50 -9.63
CA LEU A 395 3.09 17.08 -9.73
C LEU A 395 4.36 16.31 -9.35
N LEU A 396 4.28 15.63 -8.20
CA LEU A 396 5.29 14.71 -7.71
C LEU A 396 5.11 13.38 -8.43
N ILE A 397 6.10 12.95 -9.21
CA ILE A 397 6.04 11.76 -10.05
C ILE A 397 6.77 10.62 -9.34
N GLY A 398 6.09 9.49 -9.16
CA GLY A 398 6.70 8.21 -8.78
C GLY A 398 6.40 7.15 -9.85
N THR A 399 7.41 6.39 -10.26
CA THR A 399 7.27 5.34 -11.27
C THR A 399 8.20 4.19 -11.00
N ASN A 400 7.69 2.96 -10.94
CA ASN A 400 8.53 1.77 -10.77
C ASN A 400 9.32 1.37 -12.04
N ASP A 401 9.56 2.32 -12.94
CA ASP A 401 10.26 2.14 -14.20
C ASP A 401 11.67 2.71 -14.07
N GLU A 402 12.67 1.95 -14.48
CA GLU A 402 14.08 2.34 -14.36
C GLU A 402 14.60 3.02 -15.64
N ASP A 403 13.78 3.16 -16.68
CA ASP A 403 14.17 3.79 -17.95
C ASP A 403 14.23 5.33 -17.81
N PRO A 404 15.42 5.94 -17.82
CA PRO A 404 15.55 7.38 -17.67
C PRO A 404 14.93 8.16 -18.83
N ILE A 405 14.84 7.56 -20.03
CA ILE A 405 14.20 8.20 -21.19
C ILE A 405 12.71 8.34 -20.93
N TYR A 406 12.06 7.26 -20.49
CA TYR A 406 10.65 7.29 -20.16
C TYR A 406 10.32 8.28 -19.03
N ILE A 407 11.15 8.34 -17.98
CA ILE A 407 10.98 9.31 -16.88
C ILE A 407 11.09 10.75 -17.41
N GLN A 408 12.08 11.02 -18.26
CA GLN A 408 12.27 12.33 -18.88
C GLN A 408 11.09 12.71 -19.78
N GLU A 409 10.62 11.78 -20.62
CA GLU A 409 9.44 11.98 -21.48
C GLU A 409 8.17 12.22 -20.64
N LEU A 410 8.01 11.51 -19.53
CA LEU A 410 6.90 11.70 -18.59
C LEU A 410 6.94 13.11 -17.98
N GLN A 411 8.10 13.57 -17.53
CA GLN A 411 8.28 14.94 -17.02
C GLN A 411 8.06 16.00 -18.09
N SER A 412 8.55 15.78 -19.32
CA SER A 412 8.33 16.71 -20.44
C SER A 412 6.84 16.81 -20.77
N MET A 413 6.18 15.66 -20.88
CA MET A 413 4.75 15.59 -21.14
C MET A 413 3.95 16.34 -20.08
N VAL A 414 4.25 16.15 -18.79
CA VAL A 414 3.56 16.86 -17.70
C VAL A 414 3.76 18.38 -17.78
N ARG A 415 4.95 18.87 -18.15
CA ARG A 415 5.23 20.31 -18.30
C ARG A 415 4.61 20.92 -19.54
N GLU A 416 4.47 20.15 -20.61
CA GLU A 416 3.84 20.57 -21.87
C GLU A 416 2.30 20.57 -21.80
N LEU A 417 1.71 19.96 -20.77
CA LEU A 417 0.26 19.91 -20.58
C LEU A 417 -0.31 21.32 -20.36
N SER A 418 -0.90 21.86 -21.43
CA SER A 418 -1.73 23.07 -21.36
C SER A 418 -3.10 22.69 -20.83
N LEU A 419 -3.28 22.75 -19.51
CA LEU A 419 -4.54 22.42 -18.85
C LEU A 419 -5.24 23.68 -18.38
N SER A 420 -6.57 23.62 -18.40
CA SER A 420 -7.42 24.60 -17.77
C SER A 420 -8.44 23.89 -16.90
N ALA A 421 -8.81 24.51 -15.79
CA ALA A 421 -9.85 24.01 -14.91
C ALA A 421 -10.94 25.07 -14.75
N THR A 422 -12.19 24.64 -14.63
CA THR A 422 -13.31 25.56 -14.37
C THR A 422 -13.58 25.62 -12.88
N PHE A 423 -13.54 26.83 -12.32
CA PHE A 423 -13.78 27.11 -10.92
C PHE A 423 -14.80 28.23 -10.78
N ASP A 424 -15.95 27.91 -10.17
CA ASP A 424 -17.06 28.85 -9.99
C ASP A 424 -17.46 29.58 -11.28
N GLY A 425 -17.50 28.82 -12.39
CA GLY A 425 -17.79 29.33 -13.73
C GLY A 425 -16.65 30.08 -14.44
N ARG A 426 -15.47 30.20 -13.81
CA ARG A 426 -14.27 30.83 -14.40
C ARG A 426 -13.26 29.78 -14.85
N THR A 427 -12.65 29.97 -16.01
CA THR A 427 -11.56 29.13 -16.49
C THR A 427 -10.24 29.65 -15.93
N VAL A 428 -9.49 28.78 -15.26
CA VAL A 428 -8.16 29.04 -14.70
C VAL A 428 -7.14 28.22 -15.47
N ASP A 429 -6.10 28.87 -15.98
CA ASP A 429 -5.00 28.19 -16.66
C ASP A 429 -4.10 27.53 -15.59
N LEU A 430 -3.75 26.26 -15.78
CA LEU A 430 -2.89 25.52 -14.86
C LEU A 430 -1.44 25.58 -15.36
N GLN A 431 -0.52 26.02 -14.50
CA GLN A 431 0.91 25.88 -14.73
C GLN A 431 1.42 24.69 -13.92
N ILE A 432 1.82 23.62 -14.61
CA ILE A 432 2.21 22.37 -13.95
C ILE A 432 3.73 22.19 -13.98
N GLU A 433 4.31 22.06 -12.80
CA GLU A 433 5.69 21.65 -12.59
C GLU A 433 5.76 20.14 -12.30
N ALA A 434 6.84 19.50 -12.73
CA ALA A 434 7.06 18.06 -12.55
C ALA A 434 8.34 17.79 -11.73
N ILE A 435 8.22 17.03 -10.66
CA ILE A 435 9.36 16.58 -9.84
C ILE A 435 9.39 15.06 -9.86
N ASP A 436 10.47 14.47 -10.37
CA ASP A 436 10.74 13.03 -10.18
C ASP A 436 11.15 12.79 -8.72
N MET A 437 10.26 12.15 -7.98
CA MET A 437 10.45 11.86 -6.56
C MET A 437 11.39 10.69 -6.34
N GLU A 438 11.45 9.72 -7.25
CA GLU A 438 12.30 8.54 -7.07
C GLU A 438 13.77 8.91 -7.15
N SER A 439 14.15 9.68 -8.18
CA SER A 439 15.51 10.21 -8.27
C SER A 439 15.84 11.12 -7.08
N LEU A 440 14.91 11.99 -6.66
CA LEU A 440 15.15 12.89 -5.51
C LEU A 440 15.38 12.10 -4.21
N ILE A 441 14.56 11.09 -3.93
CA ILE A 441 14.70 10.25 -2.73
C ILE A 441 15.98 9.44 -2.83
N TRP A 442 16.28 8.85 -3.99
CA TRP A 442 17.49 8.06 -4.20
C TRP A 442 18.76 8.88 -4.00
N ASP A 443 18.84 10.07 -4.61
CA ASP A 443 19.96 10.99 -4.47
C ASP A 443 20.15 11.42 -3.00
N HIS A 444 19.04 11.68 -2.30
CA HIS A 444 19.08 12.02 -0.88
C HIS A 444 19.61 10.85 -0.05
N LEU A 445 19.05 9.64 -0.19
CA LEU A 445 19.55 8.43 0.47
C LEU A 445 21.04 8.18 0.17
N GLN A 446 21.47 8.41 -1.07
CA GLN A 446 22.87 8.26 -1.45
C GLN A 446 23.76 9.30 -0.73
N SER A 447 23.32 10.55 -0.64
CA SER A 447 24.02 11.60 0.11
C SER A 447 24.13 11.27 1.59
N GLU A 448 23.05 10.77 2.20
CA GLU A 448 23.04 10.32 3.60
C GLU A 448 24.04 9.20 3.86
N VAL A 449 24.09 8.21 2.98
CA VAL A 449 25.07 7.10 3.04
C VAL A 449 26.50 7.61 2.88
N GLN A 450 26.74 8.51 1.92
CA GLN A 450 28.07 9.13 1.72
C GLN A 450 28.53 9.95 2.91
N SER A 451 27.59 10.61 3.60
CA SER A 451 27.89 11.38 4.82
C SER A 451 28.12 10.51 6.07
N GLY A 452 27.83 9.20 5.98
CA GLY A 452 27.91 8.26 7.10
C GLY A 452 26.73 8.32 8.06
N ARG A 453 25.66 9.08 7.75
CA ARG A 453 24.42 9.13 8.55
C ARG A 453 23.56 7.88 8.38
N LEU A 454 23.61 7.25 7.20
CA LEU A 454 22.93 5.99 6.91
C LEU A 454 23.91 4.88 6.55
N SER A 455 23.54 3.64 6.89
CA SER A 455 24.20 2.44 6.36
C SER A 455 23.88 2.28 4.88
N SER A 456 24.81 1.75 4.08
CA SER A 456 24.57 1.42 2.68
C SER A 456 23.41 0.43 2.48
N ALA A 457 23.03 -0.31 3.51
CA ALA A 457 21.85 -1.19 3.51
C ALA A 457 20.55 -0.44 3.16
N TYR A 458 20.47 0.85 3.49
CA TYR A 458 19.30 1.72 3.22
C TYR A 458 19.19 2.12 1.74
N LEU A 459 20.24 1.91 0.94
CA LEU A 459 20.27 2.26 -0.48
C LEU A 459 19.58 1.18 -1.34
N ASN A 460 18.27 1.06 -1.17
CA ASN A 460 17.43 0.03 -1.80
C ASN A 460 16.07 0.61 -2.21
N ASN A 461 15.42 -0.01 -3.19
CA ASN A 461 14.15 0.48 -3.73
C ASN A 461 12.98 0.37 -2.73
N LEU A 462 13.10 -0.49 -1.72
CA LEU A 462 12.04 -0.66 -0.72
C LEU A 462 11.93 0.58 0.17
N HIS A 463 13.06 1.18 0.55
CA HIS A 463 13.08 2.44 1.32
C HIS A 463 12.59 3.62 0.48
N VAL A 464 12.97 3.68 -0.81
CA VAL A 464 12.41 4.66 -1.75
C VAL A 464 10.89 4.55 -1.76
N PHE A 465 10.37 3.34 -1.95
CA PHE A 465 8.94 3.09 -1.99
C PHE A 465 8.23 3.46 -0.68
N GLN A 466 8.84 3.15 0.47
CA GLN A 466 8.31 3.49 1.78
C GLN A 466 8.19 5.01 1.97
N ILE A 467 9.22 5.77 1.59
CA ILE A 467 9.23 7.24 1.65
C ILE A 467 8.18 7.82 0.68
N LEU A 468 8.12 7.32 -0.55
CA LEU A 468 7.11 7.73 -1.54
C LEU A 468 5.69 7.51 -1.02
N GLU A 469 5.41 6.34 -0.44
CA GLU A 469 4.09 6.03 0.11
C GLU A 469 3.69 7.05 1.18
N HIS A 470 4.64 7.44 2.02
CA HIS A 470 4.42 8.43 3.06
C HIS A 470 4.05 9.80 2.49
N ILE A 471 4.88 10.31 1.57
CA ILE A 471 4.67 11.60 0.91
C ILE A 471 3.30 11.59 0.18
N MET A 472 3.03 10.55 -0.61
CA MET A 472 1.79 10.38 -1.36
C MET A 472 0.53 10.33 -0.48
N ASN A 473 0.63 9.82 0.76
CA ASN A 473 -0.56 9.65 1.61
C ASN A 473 -0.75 10.79 2.62
N ARG A 474 0.29 11.56 2.97
CA ARG A 474 0.21 12.60 4.01
C ARG A 474 0.40 14.03 3.52
N LEU A 475 1.27 14.24 2.53
CA LEU A 475 1.80 15.58 2.25
C LEU A 475 1.21 16.21 0.98
N VAL A 476 0.61 15.42 0.10
CA VAL A 476 0.00 15.90 -1.15
C VAL A 476 -1.49 16.20 -1.00
N ASN A 477 -1.98 17.17 -1.77
CA ASN A 477 -3.39 17.55 -1.82
C ASN A 477 -4.25 16.53 -2.56
N PHE A 478 -3.70 15.87 -3.59
CA PHE A 478 -4.39 14.83 -4.35
C PHE A 478 -3.39 13.80 -4.88
N LYS A 479 -3.91 12.63 -5.26
CA LYS A 479 -3.13 11.56 -5.90
C LYS A 479 -3.86 11.01 -7.11
N LEU A 480 -3.10 10.77 -8.16
CA LEU A 480 -3.47 10.12 -9.40
C LEU A 480 -2.67 8.84 -9.50
N VAL A 481 -3.35 7.73 -9.80
CA VAL A 481 -2.73 6.42 -9.67
C VAL A 481 -3.12 5.56 -10.85
N GLN A 482 -2.20 5.40 -11.80
CA GLN A 482 -2.40 4.47 -12.91
C GLN A 482 -1.79 3.12 -12.54
N ARG A 483 -2.64 2.24 -11.97
CA ARG A 483 -2.29 0.91 -11.44
C ARG A 483 -2.76 -0.23 -12.33
N ARG A 484 -2.13 -1.40 -12.12
CA ARG A 484 -2.47 -2.69 -12.73
C ARG A 484 -3.88 -3.18 -12.40
N PHE A 485 -4.39 -4.05 -13.28
CA PHE A 485 -5.49 -4.99 -13.14
C PHE A 485 -6.80 -4.46 -12.52
N ARG A 486 -7.89 -4.56 -13.31
CA ARG A 486 -9.30 -4.22 -12.98
C ARG A 486 -9.68 -2.74 -12.97
N TYR A 487 -8.74 -1.79 -12.90
CA TYR A 487 -9.04 -0.36 -12.87
C TYR A 487 -8.00 0.47 -13.64
N CYS A 488 -7.86 0.22 -14.96
CA CYS A 488 -7.11 1.11 -15.85
C CYS A 488 -8.07 2.24 -16.30
N ASN A 489 -8.47 3.11 -15.37
CA ASN A 489 -9.41 4.17 -15.69
C ASN A 489 -8.82 5.09 -16.77
N ASP A 490 -9.69 5.59 -17.65
CA ASP A 490 -9.29 6.62 -18.61
C ASP A 490 -9.05 7.96 -17.93
N CYS A 491 -9.60 8.17 -16.73
CA CYS A 491 -9.31 9.29 -15.83
C CYS A 491 -9.77 9.02 -14.41
N ASP A 492 -9.13 9.69 -13.46
CA ASP A 492 -9.55 9.73 -12.05
C ASP A 492 -10.03 11.14 -11.69
N PRO A 493 -11.16 11.30 -10.99
CA PRO A 493 -11.61 12.61 -10.53
C PRO A 493 -10.63 13.16 -9.48
N ILE A 494 -10.18 14.40 -9.66
CA ILE A 494 -9.31 15.07 -8.69
C ILE A 494 -10.17 15.77 -7.64
N VAL A 495 -10.08 15.27 -6.40
CA VAL A 495 -10.64 15.90 -5.20
C VAL A 495 -9.51 16.42 -4.34
N ILE A 496 -9.33 17.74 -4.33
CA ILE A 496 -8.27 18.39 -3.57
C ILE A 496 -8.60 18.33 -2.08
N ARG A 497 -7.69 17.76 -1.31
CA ARG A 497 -7.74 17.76 0.15
C ARG A 497 -6.92 18.93 0.67
N SER A 498 -7.30 19.47 1.81
CA SER A 498 -6.38 20.29 2.60
C SER A 498 -5.16 19.42 2.91
N ALA A 499 -3.98 19.82 2.41
CA ALA A 499 -2.75 19.14 2.78
C ALA A 499 -2.62 19.22 4.29
N ARG A 500 -2.31 18.09 4.93
CA ARG A 500 -1.88 18.15 6.32
C ARG A 500 -0.44 18.65 6.29
N LEU A 501 -0.20 19.78 6.94
CA LEU A 501 1.18 20.14 7.25
C LEU A 501 1.78 19.01 8.09
N PRO A 502 3.08 18.69 7.91
CA PRO A 502 3.80 17.90 8.90
C PRO A 502 3.55 18.54 10.27
N GLU A 503 3.06 17.75 11.23
CA GLU A 503 2.88 18.20 12.64
C GLU A 503 4.24 18.37 13.32
#